data_AF-A0AAW0FFJ5-F1
#
_entry.id   AF-A0AAW0FFJ5-F1
#
_cell.length_a   1.000
_cell.length_b   1.000
_cell.length_c   1.000
_cell.angle_alpha   90.00
_cell.angle_beta   90.00
_cell.angle_gamma   90.00
#
_symmetry.space_group_name_H-M   'P 1'
#
loop_
_entity.id
_entity.type
_entity.pdbx_description
1 polymer ?
#
loop_
_entity_poly.entity_id
_entity_poly.type
_entity_poly.pdbx_seq_one_letter_code
_entity_poly.pdbx_strand_id
1 'polypeptide(L)'
;MPHLVAHNVVPLTQHNVFDILDHLSGLLYQAFGGRVTLVVHGGIVMVLHQRLACRESTRDIDFCLRSFVSESQKLGIHDAEARLNSCINATAKRFQLGADWMNCHADVALPMSIE
;
A
#
# COMPACT_ATOMS: atom_id res chain seq x y z
N MET A 1 1.04 -6.97 22.86
CA MET A 1 0.35 -6.11 21.87
C MET A 1 -0.48 -7.01 20.98
N PRO A 2 -1.72 -6.66 20.59
CA PRO A 2 -2.49 -7.54 19.73
C PRO A 2 -1.75 -7.70 18.40
N HIS A 3 -1.48 -8.95 18.03
CA HIS A 3 -0.95 -9.28 16.71
C HIS A 3 -2.02 -8.97 15.66
N LEU A 4 -1.60 -8.41 14.52
CA LEU A 4 -2.50 -8.26 13.37
C LEU A 4 -2.99 -9.65 12.97
N VAL A 5 -4.28 -9.78 12.70
CA VAL A 5 -4.81 -10.99 12.06
C VAL A 5 -4.19 -11.12 10.67
N ALA A 6 -3.89 -12.35 10.24
CA ALA A 6 -3.19 -12.57 8.98
C ALA A 6 -3.96 -12.01 7.78
N HIS A 7 -5.27 -12.28 7.73
CA HIS A 7 -6.13 -11.95 6.62
C HIS A 7 -7.08 -10.79 6.91
N ASN A 8 -7.16 -9.85 5.97
CA ASN A 8 -8.05 -8.72 6.05
C ASN A 8 -9.48 -9.13 5.70
N VAL A 9 -10.37 -8.91 6.65
CA VAL A 9 -11.82 -9.14 6.48
C VAL A 9 -12.59 -7.83 6.34
N VAL A 10 -11.91 -6.68 6.50
CA VAL A 10 -12.51 -5.36 6.34
C VAL A 10 -12.58 -5.00 4.85
N PRO A 11 -13.78 -4.77 4.28
CA PRO A 11 -13.89 -4.35 2.89
C PRO A 11 -13.34 -2.94 2.72
N LEU A 12 -12.46 -2.77 1.73
CA LEU A 12 -11.95 -1.49 1.28
C LEU A 12 -12.89 -0.95 0.21
N THR A 13 -13.67 0.06 0.58
CA THR A 13 -14.68 0.71 -0.27
C THR A 13 -14.20 2.11 -0.64
N GLN A 14 -14.85 2.73 -1.63
CA GLN A 14 -14.57 4.13 -1.98
C GLN A 14 -14.77 5.09 -0.78
N HIS A 15 -15.60 4.72 0.20
CA HIS A 15 -15.87 5.57 1.36
C HIS A 15 -14.74 5.54 2.39
N ASN A 16 -14.22 4.35 2.75
CA ASN A 16 -13.25 4.23 3.83
C ASN A 16 -11.79 4.28 3.36
N VAL A 17 -11.52 3.96 2.10
CA VAL A 17 -10.14 3.79 1.64
C VAL A 17 -9.38 5.12 1.60
N PHE A 18 -10.06 6.24 1.37
CA PHE A 18 -9.40 7.55 1.40
C PHE A 18 -8.90 7.91 2.80
N ASP A 19 -9.66 7.62 3.86
CA ASP A 19 -9.22 7.85 5.24
C ASP A 19 -8.03 6.97 5.62
N ILE A 20 -8.03 5.71 5.15
CA ILE A 20 -6.93 4.76 5.34
C ILE A 20 -5.66 5.26 4.63
N LEU A 21 -5.80 5.67 3.37
CA LEU A 21 -4.69 6.14 2.55
C LEU A 21 -4.15 7.51 3.00
N ASP A 22 -5.01 8.39 3.51
CA ASP A 22 -4.59 9.67 4.10
C ASP A 22 -3.73 9.45 5.35
N HIS A 23 -4.16 8.55 6.24
CA HIS A 23 -3.37 8.16 7.40
C HIS A 23 -2.02 7.54 7.00
N LEU A 24 -2.02 6.61 6.04
CA LEU A 24 -0.79 6.03 5.50
C LEU A 24 0.12 7.11 4.92
N SER A 25 -0.43 8.07 4.17
CA SER A 25 0.32 9.19 3.58
C SER A 25 1.00 10.04 4.66
N GLY A 26 0.32 10.33 5.76
CA GLY A 26 0.90 11.03 6.91
C GLY A 26 2.08 10.28 7.53
N LEU A 27 1.97 8.97 7.72
CA LEU A 27 3.05 8.13 8.25
C LEU A 27 4.24 8.07 7.29
N LEU A 28 3.98 7.92 5.98
CA LEU A 28 5.02 7.92 4.95
C LEU A 28 5.76 9.26 4.91
N TYR A 29 5.03 10.38 4.96
CA TYR A 29 5.66 11.70 4.98
C TYR A 29 6.62 11.86 6.17
N GLN A 30 6.21 11.39 7.36
CA GLN A 30 7.05 11.41 8.55
C GLN A 30 8.27 10.48 8.43
N ALA A 31 8.08 9.27 7.91
CA ALA A 31 9.14 8.26 7.80
C ALA A 31 10.19 8.58 6.74
N PHE A 32 9.80 9.27 5.66
CA PHE A 32 10.68 9.59 4.53
C PHE A 32 11.12 11.05 4.52
N GLY A 33 10.57 11.91 5.39
CA GLY A 33 10.89 13.34 5.44
C GLY A 33 10.40 14.12 4.21
N GLY A 34 9.47 13.55 3.44
CA GLY A 34 9.01 14.09 2.17
C GLY A 34 7.94 13.22 1.52
N ARG A 35 7.45 13.67 0.36
CA ARG A 35 6.49 12.91 -0.43
C ARG A 35 7.20 11.74 -1.13
N VAL A 36 6.53 10.59 -1.14
CA VAL A 36 6.94 9.41 -1.90
C VAL A 36 5.84 9.00 -2.86
N THR A 37 6.20 8.34 -3.95
CA THR A 37 5.25 7.80 -4.92
C THR A 37 5.18 6.30 -4.76
N LEU A 38 3.97 5.76 -4.61
CA LEU A 38 3.74 4.33 -4.58
C LEU A 38 2.74 3.96 -5.67
N VAL A 39 3.13 3.05 -6.55
CA VAL A 39 2.25 2.56 -7.61
C VAL A 39 1.42 1.42 -7.06
N VAL A 40 0.09 1.59 -7.10
CA VAL A 40 -0.90 0.58 -6.71
C VAL A 40 -1.60 0.01 -7.94
N HIS A 41 -2.01 -1.24 -7.86
CA HIS A 41 -2.71 -1.95 -8.93
C HIS A 41 -3.75 -2.92 -8.37
N GLY A 42 -4.31 -3.76 -9.24
CA GLY A 42 -5.22 -4.84 -8.82
C GLY A 42 -6.62 -4.34 -8.45
N GLY A 43 -7.22 -4.98 -7.45
CA GLY A 43 -8.64 -4.81 -7.11
C GLY A 43 -9.02 -3.38 -6.75
N ILE A 44 -8.12 -2.64 -6.10
CA ILE A 44 -8.41 -1.26 -5.66
C ILE A 44 -8.64 -0.30 -6.82
N VAL A 45 -8.00 -0.53 -7.97
CA VAL A 45 -8.20 0.28 -9.18
C VAL A 45 -9.64 0.12 -9.68
N MET A 46 -10.21 -1.08 -9.58
CA MET A 46 -11.60 -1.38 -9.92
C MET A 46 -12.61 -0.83 -8.89
N VAL A 47 -12.15 -0.32 -7.76
CA VAL A 47 -12.98 0.38 -6.75
C VAL A 47 -12.90 1.89 -6.93
N LEU A 48 -11.69 2.44 -7.18
CA LEU A 48 -11.44 3.89 -7.13
C LEU A 48 -11.45 4.60 -8.49
N HIS A 49 -11.08 3.92 -9.58
CA HIS A 49 -10.81 4.60 -10.83
C HIS A 49 -12.10 4.97 -11.56
N GLN A 50 -12.33 6.27 -11.82
CA GLN A 50 -13.59 6.80 -12.37
C GLN A 50 -14.13 6.10 -13.63
N ARG A 51 -13.23 5.56 -14.48
CA ARG A 51 -13.59 4.87 -15.73
C ARG A 51 -13.54 3.35 -15.68
N LEU A 52 -12.92 2.79 -14.63
CA LEU A 52 -12.72 1.34 -14.49
C LEU A 52 -13.44 0.79 -13.26
N ALA A 53 -14.10 1.67 -12.49
CA ALA A 53 -14.87 1.31 -11.31
C ALA A 53 -15.98 0.34 -11.68
N CYS A 54 -15.84 -0.90 -11.25
CA CYS A 54 -16.78 -1.99 -11.48
C CYS A 54 -16.96 -2.88 -10.26
N ARG A 55 -16.30 -2.56 -9.14
CA ARG A 55 -16.39 -3.25 -7.86
C ARG A 55 -16.75 -2.28 -6.76
N GLU A 56 -17.64 -2.70 -5.86
CA GLU A 56 -18.00 -1.91 -4.67
C GLU A 56 -16.88 -1.91 -3.61
N SER A 57 -16.10 -3.00 -3.56
CA SER A 57 -15.00 -3.14 -2.61
C SER A 57 -13.91 -4.11 -3.08
N THR A 58 -12.76 -4.05 -2.43
CA THR A 58 -11.70 -5.08 -2.43
C THR A 58 -11.30 -5.42 -1.00
N ARG A 59 -10.46 -6.44 -0.78
CA ARG A 59 -9.92 -6.76 0.58
C ARG A 59 -8.48 -6.31 0.75
N ASP A 60 -7.82 -5.92 -0.33
CA ASP A 60 -6.41 -5.60 -0.34
C ASP A 60 -6.07 -4.53 -1.38
N ILE A 61 -4.91 -3.92 -1.18
CA ILE A 61 -4.24 -3.01 -2.10
C ILE A 61 -2.93 -3.66 -2.54
N ASP A 62 -2.85 -4.02 -3.81
CA ASP A 62 -1.60 -4.50 -4.39
C ASP A 62 -0.70 -3.31 -4.77
N PHE A 63 0.60 -3.40 -4.50
CA PHE A 63 1.56 -2.35 -4.85
C PHE A 63 2.89 -2.89 -5.40
N CYS A 64 3.59 -2.05 -6.16
CA CYS A 64 4.89 -2.37 -6.75
C CYS A 64 6.05 -2.02 -5.79
N LEU A 65 6.54 -2.99 -5.02
CA LEU A 65 7.64 -2.78 -4.08
C LEU A 65 8.99 -2.59 -4.78
N ARG A 66 9.28 -3.37 -5.82
CA ARG A 66 10.61 -3.39 -6.49
C ARG A 66 10.97 -2.03 -7.08
N SER A 67 10.01 -1.39 -7.76
CA SER A 67 10.19 -0.03 -8.31
C SER A 67 10.44 1.00 -7.21
N PHE A 68 9.60 0.97 -6.16
CA PHE A 68 9.72 1.86 -5.01
C PHE A 68 11.09 1.77 -4.31
N VAL A 69 11.57 0.54 -4.07
CA VAL A 69 12.88 0.31 -3.44
C VAL A 69 14.01 0.77 -4.36
N SER A 70 13.95 0.47 -5.66
CA SER A 70 14.97 0.90 -6.62
C SER A 70 15.09 2.43 -6.70
N GLU A 71 13.96 3.14 -6.78
CA GLU A 71 13.93 4.61 -6.78
C GLU A 71 14.45 5.19 -5.46
N SER A 72 14.04 4.62 -4.34
CA SER A 72 14.49 5.05 -3.00
C SER A 72 16.00 4.88 -2.83
N GLN A 73 16.56 3.78 -3.33
CA GLN A 73 18.01 3.54 -3.31
C GLN A 73 18.78 4.56 -4.16
N LYS A 74 18.25 4.96 -5.33
CA LYS A 74 18.84 6.05 -6.14
C LYS A 74 18.86 7.39 -5.40
N LEU A 75 17.96 7.58 -4.42
CA LEU A 75 17.89 8.75 -3.53
C LEU A 75 18.68 8.58 -2.21
N GLY A 76 19.43 7.48 -2.04
CA GLY A 76 20.23 7.21 -0.85
C GLY A 76 19.45 6.63 0.34
N ILE A 77 18.20 6.20 0.13
CA ILE A 77 17.35 5.60 1.17
C ILE A 77 17.43 4.08 1.06
N HIS A 78 18.28 3.47 1.88
CA HIS A 78 18.57 2.02 1.81
C HIS A 78 17.61 1.14 2.63
N ASP A 79 16.87 1.72 3.57
CA ASP A 79 15.91 1.03 4.45
C ASP A 79 14.44 1.29 4.08
N ALA A 80 14.19 1.70 2.82
CA ALA A 80 12.88 2.11 2.33
C ALA A 80 11.79 1.03 2.51
N GLU A 81 12.11 -0.23 2.24
CA GLU A 81 11.18 -1.35 2.42
C GLU A 81 10.75 -1.49 3.89
N ALA A 82 11.70 -1.45 4.82
CA ALA A 82 11.42 -1.58 6.25
C ALA A 82 10.56 -0.41 6.75
N ARG A 83 10.85 0.82 6.30
CA ARG A 83 10.04 2.02 6.62
C ARG A 83 8.62 1.89 6.08
N LEU A 84 8.46 1.47 4.83
CA LEU A 84 7.15 1.26 4.20
C LEU A 84 6.35 0.20 4.97
N ASN A 85 6.94 -0.96 5.25
CA ASN A 85 6.29 -2.03 6.01
C ASN A 85 5.89 -1.60 7.43
N SER A 86 6.70 -0.77 8.09
CA SER A 86 6.35 -0.18 9.38
C SER A 86 5.10 0.70 9.29
N CYS A 87 5.01 1.55 8.25
CA CYS A 87 3.87 2.43 8.00
C CYS A 87 2.60 1.65 7.65
N ILE A 88 2.71 0.61 6.81
CA ILE A 88 1.62 -0.30 6.45
C ILE A 88 1.07 -1.02 7.70
N ASN A 89 1.95 -1.55 8.55
CA ASN A 89 1.56 -2.23 9.78
C ASN A 89 0.94 -1.30 10.82
N ALA A 90 1.45 -0.07 10.94
CA ALA A 90 0.86 0.94 11.83
C ALA A 90 -0.55 1.34 11.36
N THR A 91 -0.74 1.49 10.04
CA THR A 91 -2.06 1.76 9.44
C THR A 91 -3.02 0.62 9.70
N ALA A 92 -2.59 -0.64 9.50
CA ALA A 92 -3.41 -1.81 9.80
C ALA A 92 -3.91 -1.82 11.25
N LYS A 93 -3.03 -1.49 12.20
CA LYS A 93 -3.41 -1.40 13.63
C LYS A 93 -4.43 -0.29 13.88
N ARG A 94 -4.29 0.87 13.24
CA ARG A 94 -5.18 2.03 13.42
C ARG A 94 -6.60 1.77 12.92
N PHE A 95 -6.74 1.01 11.83
CA PHE A 95 -8.00 0.73 11.15
C PHE A 95 -8.51 -0.70 11.35
N GLN A 96 -7.85 -1.49 12.20
CA GLN A 96 -8.19 -2.89 12.49
C GLN A 96 -8.22 -3.77 11.23
N LEU A 97 -7.27 -3.54 10.32
CA LEU A 97 -7.11 -4.32 9.10
C LEU A 97 -6.28 -5.57 9.36
N GLY A 98 -6.42 -6.57 8.47
CA GLY A 98 -5.50 -7.71 8.45
C GLY A 98 -4.12 -7.33 7.92
N ALA A 99 -3.11 -8.17 8.18
CA ALA A 99 -1.73 -7.92 7.77
C ALA A 99 -1.54 -7.89 6.23
N ASP A 100 -2.41 -8.55 5.48
CA ASP A 100 -2.40 -8.60 4.01
C ASP A 100 -3.24 -7.50 3.34
N TRP A 101 -3.79 -6.53 4.08
CA TRP A 101 -4.60 -5.42 3.52
C TRP A 101 -3.88 -4.60 2.46
N MET A 102 -2.55 -4.59 2.50
CA MET A 102 -1.69 -3.98 1.50
C MET A 102 -0.46 -4.84 1.32
N ASN A 103 -0.27 -5.42 0.15
CA ASN A 103 0.77 -6.41 -0.09
C ASN A 103 1.41 -6.26 -1.48
N CYS A 104 2.62 -6.78 -1.63
CA CYS A 104 3.39 -6.74 -2.88
C CYS A 104 3.57 -8.12 -3.49
N HIS A 105 2.76 -9.12 -3.12
CA HIS A 105 2.94 -10.49 -3.62
C HIS A 105 2.77 -10.55 -5.15
N ALA A 106 1.81 -9.78 -5.67
CA ALA A 106 1.56 -9.70 -7.10
C ALA A 106 2.65 -8.92 -7.87
N ASP A 107 3.49 -8.12 -7.20
CA ASP A 107 4.59 -7.40 -7.85
C ASP A 107 5.53 -8.37 -8.58
N VAL A 108 5.82 -9.55 -8.01
CA VAL A 108 6.72 -10.54 -8.61
C VAL A 108 6.30 -10.97 -10.02
N ALA A 109 4.99 -10.94 -10.31
CA ALA A 109 4.45 -11.32 -11.61
C ALA A 109 4.45 -10.17 -12.63
N LEU A 110 4.73 -8.93 -12.20
CA LEU A 110 4.76 -7.78 -13.09
C LEU A 110 6.11 -7.69 -13.83
N PRO A 111 6.10 -7.33 -15.13
CA PRO A 111 7.33 -7.08 -15.86
C PRO A 111 8.01 -5.83 -15.28
N MET A 112 9.31 -5.93 -15.04
CA MET A 112 10.14 -4.77 -14.75
C MET A 112 10.48 -4.09 -16.07
N SER A 113 10.50 -2.76 -16.09
CA SER A 113 11.02 -2.02 -17.24
C SER A 113 12.49 -2.42 -17.44
N ILE A 114 12.77 -2.98 -18.61
CA ILE A 114 14.10 -2.98 -19.20
C ILE A 114 14.21 -1.61 -19.86
N GLU A 115 15.12 -0.77 -19.36
CA GLU A 115 15.37 0.57 -19.92
C GLU A 115 15.61 0.53 -21.44
#